data_AF-A0A8S8XWW5-F1
#
_entry.id   AF-A0A8S8XWW5-F1
#
_cell.length_a   1.000
_cell.length_b   1.000
_cell.length_c   1.000
_cell.angle_alpha   90.00
_cell.angle_beta   90.00
_cell.angle_gamma   90.00
#
_symmetry.space_group_name_H-M   'P 1'
#
loop_
_entity.id
_entity.type
_entity.pdbx_description
1 polymer ?
#
loop_
_entity_poly.entity_id
_entity_poly.type
_entity_poly.pdbx_seq_one_letter_code
_entity_poly.pdbx_strand_id
1 'polypeptide(L)'
;MAVCDPVSWEVLDELEEAWIHPKEFFMTSPERFEIALERIENELNGRLKYFDGTKEVVKRHRLEQRTEYDLEMLREVGHCLAIENYSRHFDGREGERPYCLLDFFAACARQFHGDPSRFLVIMDESHVTLPQVGGMYHGDRARKENLIEHGFRLPSAADNRPLKLPGVSEPGAANGVRLRHAR
;
A
#
# COMPACT_ATOMS: atom_id res chain seq x y z
N MET A 1 21.78 -27.45 0.52
CA MET A 1 21.62 -26.49 -0.59
C MET A 1 22.88 -25.64 -0.62
N ALA A 2 23.54 -25.45 -1.76
CA ALA A 2 24.76 -24.65 -1.80
C ALA A 2 24.44 -23.18 -2.16
N VAL A 3 25.08 -22.24 -1.48
CA VAL A 3 25.13 -20.83 -1.90
C VAL A 3 26.30 -20.70 -2.87
N CYS A 4 26.02 -20.25 -4.08
CA CYS A 4 27.03 -20.08 -5.11
C CYS A 4 27.17 -18.61 -5.49
N ASP A 5 28.37 -18.21 -5.92
CA ASP A 5 28.56 -16.95 -6.61
C ASP A 5 27.75 -16.96 -7.93
N PRO A 6 26.94 -15.92 -8.21
CA PRO A 6 26.01 -15.95 -9.34
C PRO A 6 26.69 -15.86 -10.72
N VAL A 7 27.99 -15.57 -10.80
CA VAL A 7 28.71 -15.38 -12.07
C VAL A 7 29.67 -16.54 -12.34
N SER A 8 30.54 -16.84 -11.38
CA SER A 8 31.57 -17.86 -11.47
C SER A 8 31.07 -19.27 -11.13
N TRP A 9 29.92 -19.38 -10.45
CA TRP A 9 29.35 -20.62 -9.91
C TRP A 9 30.22 -21.31 -8.85
N GLU A 10 31.21 -20.61 -8.30
CA GLU A 10 31.97 -21.12 -7.16
C GLU A 10 31.04 -21.32 -5.95
N VAL A 11 31.18 -22.46 -5.27
CA VAL A 11 30.44 -22.75 -4.06
C VAL A 11 31.03 -21.93 -2.92
N LEU A 12 30.24 -21.00 -2.39
CA LEU A 12 30.62 -20.13 -1.28
C LEU A 12 30.32 -20.77 0.07
N ASP A 13 29.20 -21.50 0.18
CA ASP A 13 28.75 -22.11 1.43
C ASP A 13 27.75 -23.25 1.20
N GLU A 14 27.55 -24.10 2.20
CA GLU A 14 26.52 -25.15 2.22
C GLU A 14 25.51 -24.92 3.35
N LEU A 15 24.23 -24.78 2.99
CA LEU A 15 23.11 -24.53 3.89
C LEU A 15 22.24 -25.78 4.07
N GLU A 16 21.86 -26.08 5.30
CA GLU A 16 20.85 -27.09 5.63
C GLU A 16 19.43 -26.57 5.38
N GLU A 17 19.16 -25.30 5.67
CA GLU A 17 17.87 -24.63 5.50
C GLU A 17 18.05 -23.20 4.97
N ALA A 18 17.09 -22.71 4.20
CA ALA A 18 17.04 -21.32 3.76
C ALA A 18 15.61 -20.79 3.73
N TRP A 19 15.45 -19.54 4.18
CA TRP A 19 14.19 -18.80 4.13
C TRP A 19 14.18 -17.90 2.89
N ILE A 20 13.36 -18.25 1.90
CA ILE A 20 13.21 -17.47 0.68
C ILE A 20 11.99 -16.58 0.80
N HIS A 21 12.21 -15.27 0.88
CA HIS A 21 11.12 -14.31 0.95
C HIS A 21 10.59 -13.95 -0.45
N PRO A 22 9.30 -13.61 -0.54
CA PRO A 22 8.71 -12.91 -1.68
C PRO A 22 9.61 -11.86 -2.32
N LYS A 23 9.77 -11.91 -3.65
CA LYS A 23 10.40 -10.83 -4.42
C LYS A 23 9.57 -9.54 -4.38
N GLU A 24 8.24 -9.68 -4.31
CA GLU A 24 7.29 -8.56 -4.40
C GLU A 24 6.29 -8.58 -3.23
N PHE A 25 5.88 -7.39 -2.79
CA PHE A 25 5.03 -7.20 -1.61
C PHE A 25 3.52 -7.33 -1.90
N PHE A 26 3.10 -7.37 -3.18
CA PHE A 26 1.68 -7.45 -3.58
C PHE A 26 1.25 -8.85 -4.01
N MET A 27 1.88 -9.90 -3.48
CA MET A 27 1.48 -11.28 -3.77
C MET A 27 0.28 -11.69 -2.91
N THR A 28 -0.78 -12.15 -3.57
CA THR A 28 -1.97 -12.70 -2.94
C THR A 28 -2.31 -14.06 -3.55
N SER A 29 -3.21 -14.83 -2.94
CA SER A 29 -3.61 -16.12 -3.51
C SER A 29 -4.40 -15.91 -4.81
N PRO A 30 -4.39 -16.86 -5.76
CA PRO A 30 -5.16 -16.73 -7.00
C PRO A 30 -6.64 -16.37 -6.76
N GLU A 31 -7.26 -16.96 -5.74
CA GLU A 31 -8.67 -16.70 -5.40
C GLU A 31 -8.88 -15.26 -4.92
N ARG A 32 -7.96 -14.73 -4.11
CA ARG A 32 -8.01 -13.33 -3.66
C ARG A 32 -7.71 -12.36 -4.80
N PHE A 33 -6.87 -12.76 -5.74
CA PHE A 33 -6.56 -11.97 -6.93
C PHE A 33 -7.82 -11.77 -7.77
N GLU A 34 -8.53 -12.85 -8.11
CA GLU A 34 -9.79 -12.77 -8.88
C GLU A 34 -10.85 -11.92 -8.17
N ILE A 35 -11.04 -12.10 -6.86
CA ILE A 35 -11.97 -11.28 -6.07
C ILE A 35 -11.57 -9.78 -6.13
N ALA A 36 -10.28 -9.47 -6.13
CA ALA A 36 -9.81 -8.09 -6.25
C ALA A 36 -10.15 -7.51 -7.63
N LEU A 37 -9.99 -8.27 -8.72
CA LEU A 37 -10.35 -7.82 -10.07
C LEU A 37 -11.85 -7.52 -10.17
N GLU A 38 -12.70 -8.42 -9.68
CA GLU A 38 -14.15 -8.20 -9.63
C GLU A 38 -14.51 -6.93 -8.85
N ARG A 39 -13.83 -6.67 -7.74
CA ARG A 39 -14.06 -5.45 -6.94
C ARG A 39 -13.63 -4.18 -7.68
N ILE A 40 -12.52 -4.23 -8.40
CA ILE A 40 -12.04 -3.12 -9.24
C ILE A 40 -13.05 -2.83 -10.35
N GLU A 41 -13.54 -3.87 -11.04
CA GLU A 41 -14.57 -3.75 -12.08
C GLU A 41 -15.87 -3.15 -11.54
N ASN A 42 -16.32 -3.61 -10.38
CA ASN A 42 -17.52 -3.10 -9.73
C ASN A 42 -17.37 -1.61 -9.36
N GLU A 43 -16.21 -1.22 -8.82
CA GLU A 43 -15.92 0.19 -8.51
C GLU A 43 -15.87 1.04 -9.79
N LEU A 44 -15.21 0.53 -10.85
CA LEU A 44 -15.17 1.19 -12.15
C LEU A 44 -16.60 1.43 -12.67
N ASN A 45 -17.42 0.40 -12.74
CA ASN A 45 -18.81 0.49 -13.20
C ASN A 45 -19.62 1.51 -12.41
N GLY A 46 -19.46 1.55 -11.08
CA GLY A 46 -20.09 2.56 -10.23
C GLY A 46 -19.61 3.98 -10.56
N ARG A 47 -18.32 4.15 -10.79
CA ARG A 47 -17.71 5.45 -11.09
C ARG A 47 -18.05 5.96 -12.49
N LEU A 48 -18.16 5.08 -13.48
CA LEU A 48 -18.60 5.43 -14.83
C LEU A 48 -20.05 5.93 -14.82
N LYS A 49 -20.95 5.23 -14.11
CA LYS A 49 -22.36 5.68 -13.91
C LYS A 49 -22.44 7.06 -13.26
N TYR A 50 -21.56 7.35 -12.29
CA TYR A 50 -21.49 8.67 -11.69
C TYR A 50 -21.13 9.76 -12.71
N PHE A 51 -20.11 9.54 -13.55
CA PHE A 51 -19.73 10.50 -14.58
C PHE A 51 -20.77 10.64 -15.70
N ASP A 52 -21.50 9.57 -16.03
CA ASP A 52 -22.63 9.62 -16.95
C ASP A 52 -23.75 10.52 -16.40
N GLY A 53 -24.07 10.37 -15.10
CA GLY A 53 -25.05 11.22 -14.41
C GLY A 53 -24.66 12.70 -14.34
N THR A 54 -23.36 13.01 -14.28
CA THR A 54 -22.84 14.39 -14.28
C THR A 54 -22.48 14.91 -15.68
N LYS A 55 -22.68 14.11 -16.74
CA LYS A 55 -22.36 14.43 -18.15
C LYS A 55 -20.87 14.74 -18.40
N GLU A 56 -19.99 14.15 -17.61
CA GLU A 56 -18.53 14.35 -17.63
C GLU A 56 -17.82 13.37 -18.57
N VAL A 57 -18.16 13.42 -19.86
CA VAL A 57 -17.81 12.40 -20.87
C VAL A 57 -16.30 12.16 -20.97
N VAL A 58 -15.48 13.22 -20.92
CA VAL A 58 -14.02 13.09 -21.05
C VAL A 58 -13.41 12.41 -19.83
N LYS A 59 -13.88 12.73 -18.62
CA LYS A 59 -13.40 12.13 -17.36
C LYS A 59 -13.79 10.66 -17.31
N ARG A 60 -15.02 10.34 -17.73
CA ARG A 60 -15.52 8.97 -17.88
C ARG A 60 -14.63 8.14 -18.80
N HIS A 61 -14.47 8.58 -20.05
CA HIS A 61 -13.73 7.85 -21.07
C HIS A 61 -12.27 7.63 -20.66
N ARG A 62 -11.64 8.64 -20.05
CA ARG A 62 -10.28 8.54 -19.51
C ARG A 62 -10.15 7.46 -18.45
N LEU A 63 -11.09 7.42 -17.50
CA LEU A 63 -11.06 6.44 -16.41
C LEU A 63 -11.28 5.02 -16.94
N GLU A 64 -12.26 4.86 -17.83
CA GLU A 64 -12.60 3.59 -18.49
C GLU A 64 -11.38 3.02 -19.20
N GLN A 65 -10.81 3.75 -20.16
CA GLN A 65 -9.66 3.29 -20.95
C GLN A 65 -8.46 2.91 -20.07
N ARG A 66 -8.15 3.72 -19.06
CA ARG A 66 -7.04 3.42 -18.15
C ARG A 66 -7.30 2.14 -17.36
N THR A 67 -8.48 2.04 -16.75
CA THR A 67 -8.77 0.98 -15.78
C THR A 67 -9.00 -0.36 -16.49
N GLU A 68 -9.63 -0.36 -17.67
CA GLU A 68 -9.79 -1.57 -18.49
C GLU A 68 -8.43 -2.13 -18.96
N TYR A 69 -7.52 -1.26 -19.40
CA TYR A 69 -6.17 -1.65 -19.75
C TYR A 69 -5.41 -2.23 -18.54
N ASP A 70 -5.50 -1.57 -17.38
CA ASP A 70 -4.86 -2.08 -16.16
C ASP A 70 -5.46 -3.44 -15.74
N LEU A 71 -6.78 -3.64 -15.88
CA LEU A 71 -7.45 -4.94 -15.63
C LEU A 71 -7.02 -6.03 -16.62
N GLU A 72 -6.87 -5.71 -17.90
CA GLU A 72 -6.35 -6.64 -18.91
C GLU A 72 -4.93 -7.09 -18.56
N MET A 73 -4.04 -6.14 -18.25
CA MET A 73 -2.69 -6.44 -17.81
C MET A 73 -2.65 -7.29 -16.54
N LEU A 74 -3.54 -7.02 -15.58
CA LEU A 74 -3.64 -7.82 -14.36
C LEU A 74 -4.10 -9.25 -14.64
N ARG A 75 -5.03 -9.48 -15.56
CA ARG A 75 -5.47 -10.85 -15.92
C ARG A 75 -4.42 -11.64 -16.70
N GLU A 76 -3.77 -11.00 -17.67
CA GLU A 76 -2.84 -11.68 -18.58
C GLU A 76 -1.43 -11.84 -17.99
N VAL A 77 -0.94 -10.81 -17.29
CA VAL A 77 0.45 -10.75 -16.81
C VAL A 77 0.53 -10.91 -15.28
N GLY A 78 -0.57 -10.70 -14.55
CA GLY A 78 -0.58 -10.69 -13.09
C GLY A 78 -0.09 -9.38 -12.48
N HIS A 79 0.26 -8.37 -13.30
CA HIS A 79 0.79 -7.09 -12.84
C HIS A 79 0.51 -5.95 -13.84
N CYS A 80 0.40 -4.71 -13.34
CA CYS A 80 0.31 -3.49 -14.15
C CYS A 80 1.21 -2.38 -13.58
N LEU A 81 1.57 -1.37 -14.38
CA LEU A 81 2.53 -0.33 -13.98
C LEU A 81 2.18 0.44 -12.70
N ALA A 82 0.91 0.42 -12.30
CA ALA A 82 0.38 1.24 -11.22
C ALA A 82 -0.49 0.44 -10.24
N ILE A 83 -0.13 -0.83 -10.01
CA ILE A 83 -0.87 -1.79 -9.19
C ILE A 83 -1.15 -1.28 -7.78
N GLU A 84 -0.29 -0.42 -7.24
CA GLU A 84 -0.42 0.17 -5.91
C GLU A 84 -1.69 1.02 -5.77
N ASN A 85 -2.26 1.53 -6.87
CA ASN A 85 -3.52 2.27 -6.83
C ASN A 85 -4.74 1.37 -6.60
N TYR A 86 -4.56 0.06 -6.70
CA TYR A 86 -5.56 -0.96 -6.41
C TYR A 86 -5.27 -1.71 -5.10
N SER A 87 -4.28 -1.27 -4.31
CA SER A 87 -3.82 -1.99 -3.11
C SER A 87 -4.96 -2.34 -2.16
N ARG A 88 -5.96 -1.46 -2.01
CA ARG A 88 -7.12 -1.69 -1.16
C ARG A 88 -7.90 -2.95 -1.57
N HIS A 89 -8.05 -3.18 -2.86
CA HIS A 89 -8.80 -4.33 -3.39
C HIS A 89 -8.05 -5.63 -3.12
N PHE A 90 -6.74 -5.64 -3.33
CA PHE A 90 -5.89 -6.80 -3.05
C PHE A 90 -5.76 -7.12 -1.56
N ASP A 91 -5.68 -6.10 -0.72
CA ASP A 91 -5.64 -6.27 0.74
C ASP A 91 -7.01 -6.63 1.34
N GLY A 92 -8.10 -6.43 0.58
CA GLY A 92 -9.46 -6.58 1.06
C GLY A 92 -9.89 -5.54 2.09
N ARG A 93 -9.25 -4.36 2.10
CA ARG A 93 -9.52 -3.26 3.05
C ARG A 93 -10.81 -2.49 2.71
N GLU A 94 -11.50 -1.99 3.73
CA GLU A 94 -12.69 -1.14 3.67
C GLU A 94 -12.42 0.30 4.17
N GLY A 95 -11.24 0.84 3.83
CA GLY A 95 -10.84 2.22 4.17
C GLY A 95 -9.84 2.32 5.33
N GLU A 96 -9.43 1.17 5.89
CA GLU A 96 -8.31 1.10 6.82
C GLU A 96 -7.03 1.64 6.18
N ARG A 97 -6.12 2.12 7.02
CA ARG A 97 -4.79 2.57 6.58
C ARG A 97 -4.05 1.41 5.90
N PRO A 98 -3.17 1.69 4.92
CA PRO A 98 -2.32 0.65 4.37
C PRO A 98 -1.32 0.14 5.40
N TYR A 99 -0.85 -1.08 5.15
CA TYR A 99 0.29 -1.64 5.85
C TYR A 99 1.55 -0.83 5.56
N CYS A 100 2.43 -0.74 6.54
CA CYS A 100 3.71 -0.07 6.44
C CYS A 100 4.79 -0.84 7.18
N LEU A 101 6.03 -0.35 7.11
CA LEU A 101 7.17 -0.98 7.78
C LEU A 101 6.99 -1.13 9.30
N LEU A 102 6.25 -0.22 9.95
CA LEU A 102 5.98 -0.32 11.39
C LEU A 102 5.10 -1.55 11.72
N ASP A 103 4.22 -1.96 10.81
CA ASP A 103 3.41 -3.17 10.97
C ASP A 103 4.27 -4.42 10.91
N PHE A 104 5.28 -4.42 10.03
CA PHE A 104 6.27 -5.51 9.94
C PHE A 104 7.07 -5.61 11.24
N PHE A 105 7.61 -4.51 11.75
CA PHE A 105 8.32 -4.51 13.04
C PHE A 105 7.43 -4.93 14.20
N ALA A 106 6.17 -4.49 14.23
CA ALA A 106 5.22 -4.92 15.26
C ALA A 106 4.93 -6.42 15.18
N ALA A 107 4.82 -7.00 13.97
CA ALA A 107 4.67 -8.43 13.78
C ALA A 107 5.91 -9.20 14.25
N CYS A 108 7.12 -8.76 13.87
CA CYS A 108 8.37 -9.34 14.35
C CYS A 108 8.49 -9.25 15.88
N ALA A 109 8.21 -8.10 16.48
CA ALA A 109 8.26 -7.91 17.92
C ALA A 109 7.28 -8.82 18.66
N ARG A 110 6.09 -9.03 18.11
CA ARG A 110 5.14 -10.02 18.65
C ARG A 110 5.71 -11.44 18.56
N GLN A 111 6.29 -11.81 17.42
CA GLN A 111 6.83 -13.16 17.19
C GLN A 111 8.02 -13.48 18.10
N PHE A 112 8.98 -12.56 18.23
CA PHE A 112 10.24 -12.81 18.95
C PHE A 112 10.24 -12.33 20.41
N HIS A 113 9.35 -11.41 20.77
CA HIS A 113 9.34 -10.79 22.11
C HIS A 113 7.97 -10.83 22.81
N GLY A 114 6.95 -11.44 22.19
CA GLY A 114 5.61 -11.62 22.76
C GLY A 114 4.75 -10.35 22.84
N ASP A 115 5.28 -9.20 22.41
CA ASP A 115 4.62 -7.90 22.54
C ASP A 115 4.90 -7.04 21.29
N PRO A 116 3.86 -6.62 20.54
CA PRO A 116 4.02 -5.84 19.31
C PRO A 116 4.57 -4.43 19.52
N SER A 117 4.65 -3.94 20.77
CA SER A 117 5.26 -2.64 21.09
C SER A 117 6.76 -2.72 21.35
N ARG A 118 7.36 -3.92 21.35
CA ARG A 118 8.79 -4.13 21.62
C ARG A 118 9.67 -3.92 20.38
N PHE A 119 9.60 -2.73 19.81
CA PHE A 119 10.55 -2.23 18.82
C PHE A 119 10.85 -0.75 19.07
N LEU A 120 12.02 -0.30 18.61
CA LEU A 120 12.47 1.09 18.77
C LEU A 120 12.40 1.82 17.43
N VAL A 121 11.86 3.05 17.46
CA VAL A 121 11.94 3.99 16.34
C VAL A 121 12.83 5.15 16.78
N ILE A 122 13.88 5.41 16.01
CA ILE A 122 14.74 6.57 16.20
C ILE A 122 14.41 7.57 15.10
N MET A 123 14.01 8.77 15.48
CA MET A 123 13.74 9.87 14.56
C MET A 123 14.90 10.85 14.59
N ASP A 124 15.80 10.72 13.62
CA ASP A 124 16.85 11.71 13.43
C ASP A 124 16.25 13.06 13.01
N GLU A 125 16.86 14.15 13.47
CA GLU A 125 16.39 15.53 13.30
C GLU A 125 14.87 15.70 13.50
N SER A 126 14.35 15.18 14.61
CA SER A 126 12.91 15.12 14.87
C SER A 126 12.16 16.46 14.74
N HIS A 127 12.85 17.59 14.95
CA HIS A 127 12.30 18.93 14.77
C HIS A 127 11.94 19.25 13.31
N VAL A 128 12.56 18.56 12.35
CA VAL A 128 12.24 18.60 10.91
C VAL A 128 11.42 17.38 10.49
N THR A 129 11.86 16.18 10.90
CA THR A 129 11.28 14.90 10.45
C THR A 129 9.84 14.71 10.91
N LEU A 130 9.48 15.12 12.13
CA LEU A 130 8.13 14.95 12.65
C LEU A 130 7.10 15.85 11.91
N PRO A 131 7.35 17.16 11.70
CA PRO A 131 6.51 17.97 10.82
C PRO A 131 6.40 17.41 9.40
N GLN A 132 7.50 16.91 8.82
CA GLN A 132 7.50 16.33 7.48
C GLN A 132 6.56 15.12 7.38
N VAL A 133 6.70 14.15 8.27
CA VAL A 133 5.81 12.96 8.31
C VAL A 133 4.36 13.36 8.55
N GLY A 134 4.11 14.35 9.42
CA GLY A 134 2.77 14.89 9.66
C GLY A 134 2.11 15.51 8.42
N GLY A 135 2.90 16.10 7.52
CA GLY A 135 2.41 16.71 6.28
C GLY A 135 2.13 15.73 5.13
N MET A 136 2.75 14.53 5.14
CA MET A 136 2.69 13.59 4.01
C MET A 136 1.28 13.17 3.63
N TYR A 137 0.43 12.87 4.63
CA TYR A 137 -0.95 12.43 4.39
C TYR A 137 -1.76 13.47 3.60
N HIS A 138 -1.69 14.73 4.03
CA HIS A 138 -2.48 15.80 3.42
C HIS A 138 -1.99 16.14 2.01
N GLY A 139 -0.67 16.14 1.78
CA GLY A 139 -0.09 16.34 0.46
C GLY A 139 -0.48 15.24 -0.53
N ASP A 140 -0.37 13.97 -0.13
CA ASP A 140 -0.77 12.84 -0.99
C ASP A 140 -2.27 12.87 -1.27
N ARG A 141 -3.09 13.14 -0.25
CA ARG A 141 -4.55 13.19 -0.38
C ARG A 141 -5.00 14.27 -1.37
N ALA A 142 -4.50 15.50 -1.25
CA ALA A 142 -4.88 16.59 -2.15
C ALA A 142 -4.53 16.27 -3.61
N ARG A 143 -3.35 15.69 -3.86
CA ARG A 143 -2.92 15.26 -5.20
C ARG A 143 -3.86 14.18 -5.76
N LYS A 144 -4.21 13.17 -4.96
CA LYS A 144 -5.06 12.06 -5.42
C LYS A 144 -6.51 12.45 -5.60
N GLU A 145 -7.05 13.31 -4.74
CA GLU A 145 -8.39 13.87 -4.90
C GLU A 145 -8.52 14.55 -6.27
N ASN A 146 -7.52 15.33 -6.69
CA ASN A 146 -7.50 15.93 -8.02
C ASN A 146 -7.48 14.89 -9.15
N LEU A 147 -6.64 13.85 -9.05
CA LEU A 147 -6.60 12.76 -10.04
C LEU A 147 -7.94 12.02 -10.15
N ILE A 148 -8.61 11.76 -9.03
CA ILE A 148 -9.90 11.07 -8.95
C ILE A 148 -11.03 11.95 -9.49
N GLU A 149 -11.00 13.25 -9.16
CA GLU A 149 -11.96 14.24 -9.65
C GLU A 149 -11.90 14.36 -11.17
N HIS A 150 -10.71 14.31 -11.76
CA HIS A 150 -10.50 14.39 -13.20
C HIS A 150 -10.47 13.03 -13.91
N GLY A 151 -10.87 11.92 -13.25
CA GLY A 151 -11.03 10.62 -13.90
C GLY A 151 -9.71 9.96 -14.35
N PHE A 152 -8.59 10.26 -13.68
CA PHE A 152 -7.32 9.56 -13.91
C PHE A 152 -7.18 8.30 -13.06
N ARG A 153 -7.89 8.22 -11.93
CA ARG A 153 -7.83 7.11 -10.96
C ARG A 153 -9.20 6.82 -10.36
N LEU A 154 -9.41 5.58 -9.93
CA LEU A 154 -10.57 5.19 -9.12
C LEU A 154 -10.51 5.82 -7.72
N PRO A 155 -11.65 6.02 -7.05
CA PRO A 155 -11.70 6.50 -5.66
C PRO A 155 -10.81 5.71 -4.69
N SER A 156 -10.73 4.39 -4.84
CA SER A 156 -9.88 3.48 -4.05
C SER A 156 -8.39 3.82 -4.08
N ALA A 157 -7.90 4.53 -5.11
CA ALA A 157 -6.51 4.98 -5.16
C ALA A 157 -6.15 5.91 -3.99
N ALA A 158 -7.14 6.60 -3.41
CA ALA A 158 -6.97 7.40 -2.21
C ALA A 158 -6.56 6.57 -1.00
N ASP A 159 -6.89 5.27 -0.93
CA ASP A 159 -6.63 4.41 0.23
C ASP A 159 -5.19 3.86 0.28
N ASN A 160 -4.43 3.99 -0.81
CA ASN A 160 -2.99 3.73 -0.81
C ASN A 160 -2.18 4.93 -0.29
N ARG A 161 -2.41 5.33 0.95
CA ARG A 161 -1.97 6.63 1.51
C ARG A 161 -0.93 6.52 2.62
N PRO A 162 -0.09 7.54 2.82
CA PRO A 162 0.71 7.63 4.04
C PRO A 162 -0.13 7.54 5.32
N LEU A 163 0.49 7.15 6.42
CA LEU A 163 -0.16 7.16 7.72
C LEU A 163 -0.56 8.59 8.09
N LYS A 164 -1.80 8.75 8.57
CA LYS A 164 -2.20 9.98 9.24
C LYS A 164 -1.74 9.88 10.69
N LEU A 165 -0.83 10.75 11.11
CA LEU A 165 -0.50 10.86 12.53
C LEU A 165 -1.75 11.31 13.29
N PRO A 166 -2.09 10.70 14.44
CA PRO A 166 -3.10 11.25 15.32
C PRO A 166 -2.69 12.69 15.66
N GLY A 167 -3.63 13.62 15.59
CA GLY A 167 -3.35 14.98 16.06
C GLY A 167 -2.90 14.93 17.52
N VAL A 168 -2.08 15.90 17.95
CA VAL A 168 -1.70 16.13 19.37
C VAL A 168 -2.95 16.27 20.28
N SER A 169 -4.15 16.36 19.71
CA SER A 169 -5.45 16.51 20.38
C SER A 169 -6.39 15.29 20.31
N GLU A 170 -5.99 14.12 19.77
CA GLU A 170 -6.84 12.92 19.81
C GLU A 170 -6.31 11.91 20.85
N PRO A 171 -6.83 11.93 22.09
CA PRO A 171 -6.50 10.92 23.08
C PRO A 171 -7.23 9.62 22.72
N GLY A 172 -6.57 8.69 22.03
CA GLY A 172 -7.14 7.34 21.87
C GLY A 172 -6.74 6.53 20.63
N ALA A 173 -6.03 7.10 19.65
CA ALA A 173 -5.52 6.29 18.53
C ALA A 173 -4.27 5.50 18.97
N ALA A 174 -4.51 4.49 19.80
CA ALA A 174 -3.49 3.58 20.30
C ALA A 174 -2.98 2.68 19.18
N ASN A 175 -1.85 3.05 18.60
CA ASN A 175 -0.93 2.12 17.94
C ASN A 175 0.46 2.30 18.55
N GLY A 176 0.64 1.85 19.79
CA GLY A 176 1.91 1.40 20.39
C GLY A 176 3.11 2.35 20.49
N VAL A 177 3.19 3.43 19.71
CA VAL A 177 4.36 4.30 19.62
C VAL A 177 4.15 5.47 20.58
N ARG A 178 4.61 5.32 21.81
CA ARG A 178 4.77 6.46 22.72
C ARG A 178 5.99 7.26 22.25
N LEU A 179 5.75 8.40 21.60
CA LEU A 179 6.79 9.38 21.32
C LEU A 179 7.31 9.92 22.66
N ARG A 180 8.48 9.45 23.10
CA ARG A 180 9.21 10.06 24.21
C ARG A 180 10.23 11.03 23.61
N HIS A 181 10.09 12.31 23.89
CA HIS A 181 11.15 13.27 23.60
C HIS A 181 12.39 12.89 24.41
N ALA A 182 13.48 12.55 23.74
CA ALA A 182 14.81 12.67 24.32
C ALA A 182 15.07 14.18 24.47
N ARG A 183 15.05 14.67 25.71
CA ARG A 183 15.72 15.93 26.06
C ARG A 183 17.12 15.60 26.48
#